data_AF-A0A5A9Z8G4-F1
#
_entry.id   AF-A0A5A9Z8G4-F1
#
_cell.length_a   1.000
_cell.length_b   1.000
_cell.length_c   1.000
_cell.angle_alpha   90.00
_cell.angle_beta   90.00
_cell.angle_gamma   90.00
#
_symmetry.space_group_name_H-M   'P 1'
#
loop_
_entity.id
_entity.type
_entity.pdbx_description
1 polymer ?
#
loop_
_entity_poly.entity_id
_entity_poly.type
_entity_poly.pdbx_seq_one_letter_code
_entity_poly.pdbx_strand_id
1 'polypeptide(L)' 'MPEYRIQVITGKVEGAGTDANVFLTIYGSAGSSEELQLESGRDDFERASTSSFIHTLRDLRVVP' A
#
# COMPACT_ATOMS: atom_id res chain seq x y z
N MET A 1 12.96 -13.30 -2.60
CA MET A 1 11.69 -12.62 -2.91
C MET A 1 11.96 -11.12 -2.83
N PRO A 2 11.64 -10.32 -3.86
CA PRO A 2 11.86 -8.88 -3.84
C PRO A 2 11.05 -8.16 -2.75
N GLU A 3 11.61 -7.06 -2.25
CA GLU A 3 10.91 -6.11 -1.37
C GLU A 3 10.20 -5.04 -2.21
N TYR A 4 8.92 -4.84 -1.95
CA TYR A 4 8.12 -3.76 -2.50
C TYR A 4 7.94 -2.67 -1.43
N ARG A 5 8.39 -1.46 -1.75
CA ARG A 5 8.18 -0.27 -0.92
C ARG A 5 6.94 0.45 -1.43
N ILE A 6 5.89 0.46 -0.64
CA ILE A 6 4.61 1.10 -0.96
C ILE A 6 4.50 2.40 -0.17
N GLN A 7 4.28 3.51 -0.85
CA GLN A 7 3.99 4.80 -0.20
C GLN A 7 2.59 5.26 -0.59
N VAL A 8 1.78 5.59 0.41
CA VAL A 8 0.42 6.11 0.23
C VAL A 8 0.40 7.54 0.73
N ILE A 9 0.04 8.48 -0.15
CA ILE A 9 -0.08 9.90 0.18
C ILE A 9 -1.57 10.23 0.25
N THR A 10 -2.07 10.48 1.46
CA THR A 10 -3.47 10.83 1.66
C THR A 10 -3.69 12.30 1.32
N GLY A 11 -4.80 12.58 0.63
CA GLY A 11 -5.19 13.92 0.21
C GLY A 11 -5.35 14.92 1.37
N LYS A 12 -5.41 16.21 1.02
CA LYS A 12 -5.53 17.31 1.99
C LYS A 12 -6.95 17.84 2.17
N VAL A 13 -7.90 17.35 1.37
CA VAL A 13 -9.31 17.78 1.48
C VAL A 13 -9.89 17.34 2.82
N GLU A 14 -10.90 18.07 3.30
CA GLU A 14 -11.60 17.70 4.53
C GLU A 14 -12.21 16.30 4.38
N GLY A 15 -12.02 15.45 5.40
CA GLY A 15 -12.49 14.05 5.39
C GLY A 15 -11.67 13.09 4.51
N ALA A 16 -10.47 13.46 4.06
CA ALA A 16 -9.64 12.58 3.23
C ALA A 16 -9.00 11.38 3.98
N GLY A 17 -8.91 11.46 5.32
CA GLY A 17 -8.35 10.38 6.15
C GLY A 17 -9.36 9.27 6.46
N THR A 18 -8.88 8.13 6.97
CA THR A 18 -9.75 7.00 7.32
C THR A 18 -9.12 6.12 8.39
N ASP A 19 -9.96 5.64 9.33
CA ASP A 19 -9.60 4.59 10.31
C ASP A 19 -9.89 3.16 9.78
N ALA A 20 -10.30 3.02 8.52
CA ALA A 20 -10.63 1.73 7.94
C ALA A 20 -9.37 0.91 7.60
N ASN A 21 -9.51 -0.41 7.61
CA ASN A 21 -8.47 -1.29 7.07
C ASN A 21 -8.32 -1.08 5.56
N VAL A 22 -7.10 -0.86 5.10
CA VAL A 22 -6.78 -0.68 3.67
C VAL A 22 -6.01 -1.88 3.15
N PHE A 23 -6.42 -2.38 1.97
CA PHE A 23 -5.84 -3.55 1.33
C PHE A 23 -5.33 -3.21 -0.08
N LEU A 24 -4.28 -3.90 -0.54
CA LEU A 24 -3.65 -3.72 -1.83
C LEU A 24 -3.41 -5.06 -2.52
N THR A 25 -3.79 -5.17 -3.79
CA THR A 25 -3.31 -6.24 -4.69
C THR A 25 -2.50 -5.61 -5.81
N ILE A 26 -1.26 -6.06 -6.00
CA ILE A 26 -0.37 -5.59 -7.06
C ILE A 26 -0.47 -6.54 -8.25
N TYR A 27 -0.64 -6.00 -9.45
CA TYR A 27 -0.67 -6.76 -10.70
C TYR A 27 0.57 -6.45 -11.53
N GLY A 28 1.34 -7.46 -11.89
CA GLY A 28 2.45 -7.37 -12.83
C GLY A 28 2.30 -8.36 -13.98
N SER A 29 3.25 -8.32 -14.91
CA SER A 29 3.22 -9.15 -16.12
C SER A 29 3.33 -10.66 -15.83
N ALA A 30 3.77 -11.06 -14.63
CA ALA A 30 3.79 -12.45 -14.17
C ALA A 30 2.60 -12.84 -13.27
N GLY A 31 1.56 -12.01 -13.21
CA GLY A 31 0.34 -12.21 -12.43
C GLY A 31 0.24 -11.24 -11.24
N SER A 32 -0.55 -11.59 -10.22
CA SER A 32 -0.80 -10.72 -9.07
C SER A 32 -0.09 -11.18 -7.78
N SER A 33 0.01 -10.27 -6.81
CA SER A 33 0.23 -10.63 -5.41
C SER A 33 -1.02 -11.29 -4.81
N GLU A 34 -0.88 -11.77 -3.58
CA GLU A 34 -2.02 -11.90 -2.67
C GLU A 34 -2.56 -10.53 -2.25
N GLU A 35 -3.69 -10.50 -1.55
CA GLU A 35 -4.22 -9.28 -0.95
C GLU A 35 -3.36 -8.92 0.28
N LEU A 36 -2.79 -7.71 0.26
CA LEU A 36 -1.90 -7.22 1.29
C LEU A 36 -2.65 -6.22 2.16
N GLN A 37 -2.78 -6.50 3.44
CA GLN A 37 -3.18 -5.47 4.40
C GLN A 37 -2.03 -4.46 4.55
N LEU A 38 -2.36 -3.17 4.43
CA LEU A 38 -1.42 -2.08 4.61
C LEU A 38 -1.59 -1.53 6.03
N GLU A 39 -0.69 -1.94 6.92
CA GLU A 39 -0.68 -1.50 8.31
C GLU A 39 0.75 -1.39 8.83
N SER A 40 1.07 -0.25 9.44
CA SER A 40 2.38 0.02 10.05
C SER A 40 2.36 -0.07 11.58
N GLY A 41 1.19 -0.34 12.17
CA GLY A 41 0.96 -0.30 13.63
C GLY A 41 0.90 1.13 14.18
N ARG A 42 0.64 2.11 13.30
CA ARG A 42 0.44 3.53 13.64
C ARG A 42 -0.93 3.97 13.13
N ASP A 43 -1.24 5.23 13.40
CA ASP A 43 -2.36 5.93 12.78
C ASP A 43 -2.01 6.21 11.31
N ASP A 44 -2.45 5.32 10.43
CA ASP A 44 -2.15 5.31 9.00
C ASP A 44 -3.25 6.00 8.18
N PHE A 45 -2.91 6.42 6.96
CA PHE A 45 -3.87 7.04 6.02
C PHE A 45 -4.48 8.36 6.49
N GLU A 46 -3.84 9.04 7.44
CA GLU A 46 -4.30 10.32 7.96
C GLU A 46 -4.28 11.46 6.93
N ARG A 47 -5.21 12.41 7.05
CA ARG A 47 -5.29 13.56 6.13
C ARG A 47 -3.94 14.28 6.03
N ALA A 48 -3.50 14.56 4.81
CA ALA A 48 -2.25 15.25 4.52
C ALA A 48 -0.98 14.52 5.02
N SER A 49 -1.06 13.19 5.23
CA SER A 49 0.06 12.36 5.67
C SER A 49 0.63 11.48 4.55
N THR A 50 1.73 10.80 4.85
CA THR A 50 2.32 9.76 4.01
C THR A 50 2.59 8.51 4.84
N SER A 51 1.88 7.43 4.55
CA SER A 51 2.14 6.10 5.14
C SER A 51 3.07 5.30 4.25
N SER A 52 3.98 4.53 4.85
CA SER A 52 4.98 3.72 4.13
C SER A 52 4.96 2.27 4.62
N PHE A 53 4.90 1.34 3.69
CA PHE A 53 4.79 -0.10 3.95
C PHE A 53 5.86 -0.86 3.16
N ILE A 54 6.34 -1.96 3.73
CA ILE A 54 7.28 -2.87 3.06
C ILE A 54 6.67 -4.26 3.07
N HIS A 55 6.51 -4.83 1.87
CA HIS A 55 6.04 -6.21 1.70
C HIS A 55 7.04 -7.01 0.87
N THR A 56 7.33 -8.23 1.31
CA THR A 56 8.16 -9.17 0.56
C THR A 56 7.25 -10.07 -0.26
N LEU A 57 7.35 -10.01 -1.60
CA LEU A 57 6.44 -10.71 -2.51
C LEU A 57 7.21 -11.60 -3.47
N ARG A 58 6.51 -12.52 -4.13
CA ARG A 58 7.04 -13.15 -5.35
C ARG A 58 7.33 -12.07 -6.39
N ASP A 59 8.32 -12.31 -7.25
CA ASP A 59 8.63 -11.38 -8.33
C ASP A 59 7.47 -11.35 -9.35
N LEU A 60 6.77 -10.21 -9.43
CA LEU A 60 5.67 -9.97 -10.35
C LEU A 60 6.14 -9.51 -11.74
N ARG A 61 7.46 -9.41 -11.94
CA ARG A 61 8.12 -8.83 -13.12
C ARG A 61 7.69 -7.37 -13.30
N VAL A 62 7.27 -6.99 -14.50
CA VAL A 62 6.91 -5.60 -14.81
C VAL A 62 5.56 -5.28 -14.19
N VAL A 63 5.51 -4.34 -13.26
CA VAL A 63 4.27 -3.71 -12.77
C VAL A 63 4.05 -2.46 -13.63
N PRO A 64 3.01 -2.41 -14.47
CA PRO A 64 2.74 -1.28 -15.37
C PRO A 64 2.15 -0.06 -14.65
#